data_AF-E7BBI2-F1
#
_entry.id   AF-E7BBI2-F1
#
_cell.length_a   1.000
_cell.length_b   1.000
_cell.length_c   1.000
_cell.angle_alpha   90.00
_cell.angle_beta   90.00
_cell.angle_gamma   90.00
#
_symmetry.space_group_name_H-M   'P 1'
#
loop_
_entity.id
_entity.type
_entity.pdbx_description
1 polymer ?
#
loop_
_entity_poly.entity_id
_entity_poly.type
_entity_poly.pdbx_seq_one_letter_code
_entity_poly.pdbx_strand_id
1 'polypeptide(L)'
;VHHLNLVRLIGYCVEGSLFLVYEHIDNGNLGQYLHGKDKEPLPWSSRVQIALDSARGLEYIHEHTVPVYIHRDVKSANILIDKNLRGK
;
A
#
# COMPACT_ATOMS: atom_id res chain seq x y z
N VAL A 1 9.09 0.59 11.44
CA VAL A 1 8.68 1.14 10.13
C VAL A 1 7.24 1.57 10.24
N HIS A 2 6.98 2.88 10.30
CA HIS A 2 5.62 3.42 10.41
C HIS A 2 5.54 4.71 9.57
N HIS A 3 4.68 4.68 8.55
CA HIS A 3 4.51 5.79 7.62
C HIS A 3 3.07 5.82 7.10
N LEU A 4 2.58 7.01 6.73
CA LEU A 4 1.20 7.19 6.28
C LEU A 4 0.89 6.34 5.03
N ASN A 5 1.85 6.28 4.09
CA ASN A 5 1.75 5.53 2.83
C ASN A 5 2.41 4.15 2.91
N LEU A 6 2.33 3.51 4.07
CA LEU A 6 2.63 2.09 4.22
C LEU A 6 1.48 1.45 4.99
N VAL A 7 1.19 0.19 4.66
CA VAL A 7 0.24 -0.63 5.42
C VAL A 7 0.85 -1.01 6.77
N ARG A 8 0.18 -0.63 7.85
CA ARG A 8 0.64 -0.88 9.22
C ARG A 8 0.54 -2.37 9.57
N LEU A 9 1.68 -2.96 9.95
CA LEU A 9 1.71 -4.21 10.70
C LEU A 9 1.22 -3.96 12.13
N ILE A 10 0.13 -4.60 12.52
CA ILE A 10 -0.45 -4.53 13.86
C ILE A 10 0.27 -5.50 14.79
N GLY A 11 0.55 -6.71 14.30
CA GLY A 11 1.20 -7.76 15.07
C GLY A 11 1.38 -9.03 14.27
N TYR A 12 1.66 -10.12 14.97
CA TYR A 12 1.84 -11.43 14.37
C TYR A 12 1.31 -12.51 15.31
N CYS A 13 1.02 -13.69 14.75
CA CYS A 13 0.65 -14.90 15.49
C CYS A 13 1.54 -16.06 15.01
N VAL A 14 1.90 -16.96 15.94
CA VAL A 14 2.66 -18.19 15.63
C VAL A 14 1.90 -19.38 16.20
N GLU A 15 1.24 -20.13 15.33
CA GLU A 15 0.50 -21.34 15.68
C GLU A 15 0.66 -22.36 14.55
N GLY A 16 1.72 -23.16 14.59
CA GLY A 16 2.13 -24.07 13.50
C GLY A 16 2.63 -23.37 12.24
N SER A 17 2.30 -22.10 12.04
CA SER A 17 2.74 -21.21 10.96
C SER A 17 2.83 -19.77 11.45
N LEU A 18 3.57 -18.91 10.72
CA LEU A 18 3.65 -17.48 10.98
C LEU A 18 2.52 -16.75 10.25
N PHE A 19 1.73 -15.97 10.98
CA PHE A 19 0.69 -15.10 10.45
C PHE A 19 1.01 -13.65 10.75
N LEU A 20 0.98 -12.79 9.74
CA LEU A 20 1.17 -11.35 9.89
C LEU A 20 -0.19 -10.65 9.86
N VAL A 21 -0.46 -9.85 10.88
CA VAL A 21 -1.74 -9.15 11.04
C VAL A 21 -1.54 -7.68 10.67
N TYR A 22 -2.16 -7.25 9.58
CA TYR A 22 -2.09 -5.89 9.06
C TYR A 22 -3.39 -5.12 9.33
N GLU A 23 -3.31 -3.79 9.27
CA GLU A 23 -4.52 -2.97 9.17
C GLU A 23 -5.32 -3.33 7.90
N HIS A 24 -6.64 -3.25 8.01
CA HIS A 24 -7.54 -3.45 6.87
C HIS A 24 -7.67 -2.15 6.06
N ILE A 25 -7.68 -2.27 4.73
CA ILE A 25 -7.77 -1.15 3.79
C ILE A 25 -8.97 -1.38 2.85
N ASP A 26 -9.98 -0.50 2.93
CA ASP A 26 -11.35 -0.78 2.47
C ASP A 26 -11.52 -0.88 0.94
N ASN A 27 -10.78 -0.10 0.15
CA ASN A 27 -11.09 0.07 -1.29
C ASN A 27 -10.37 -0.92 -2.21
N GLY A 28 -9.65 -1.90 -1.66
CA GLY A 28 -8.90 -2.89 -2.44
C GLY A 28 -7.59 -2.33 -2.98
N ASN A 29 -7.16 -2.77 -4.17
CA ASN A 29 -5.86 -2.41 -4.74
C ASN A 29 -5.97 -1.64 -6.07
N LEU A 30 -4.92 -0.90 -6.42
CA LEU A 30 -4.85 -0.11 -7.65
C LEU A 30 -5.06 -0.96 -8.92
N GLY A 31 -4.61 -2.21 -8.93
CA GLY A 31 -4.81 -3.13 -10.05
C GLY A 31 -6.29 -3.34 -10.41
N GLN A 32 -7.17 -3.40 -9.40
CA GLN A 32 -8.61 -3.50 -9.61
C GLN A 32 -9.19 -2.25 -10.28
N TYR A 33 -8.69 -1.05 -9.97
CA TYR A 33 -9.12 0.20 -10.60
C TYR A 33 -8.55 0.39 -12.01
N LEU A 34 -7.42 -0.24 -12.32
CA LEU A 34 -6.78 -0.15 -13.64
C LEU A 34 -7.30 -1.19 -14.63
N HIS A 35 -7.66 -2.38 -14.16
CA HIS A 35 -7.95 -3.54 -15.00
C HIS A 35 -9.23 -4.30 -14.64
N GLY A 36 -9.84 -4.00 -13.49
CA GLY A 36 -11.05 -4.67 -13.02
C GLY A 36 -12.29 -4.24 -13.80
N LYS A 37 -13.31 -5.10 -13.80
CA LYS A 37 -14.62 -4.81 -14.41
C LYS A 37 -15.60 -4.20 -13.41
N ASP A 38 -15.37 -4.39 -12.11
CA ASP A 38 -16.30 -4.04 -11.03
C ASP A 38 -15.93 -2.72 -10.31
N LYS A 39 -14.90 -2.02 -10.79
CA LYS A 39 -14.43 -0.74 -10.21
C LYS A 39 -14.39 0.31 -11.32
N GLU A 40 -15.03 1.44 -11.08
CA GLU A 40 -14.94 2.58 -11.97
C GLU A 40 -13.50 3.15 -11.99
N PRO A 41 -12.99 3.58 -13.15
CA PRO A 41 -11.68 4.18 -13.23
C PRO A 41 -11.56 5.42 -12.34
N LEU A 42 -10.44 5.54 -11.62
CA LEU A 42 -10.20 6.67 -10.75
C LEU A 42 -10.07 7.99 -11.54
N PRO A 43 -10.52 9.13 -10.98
CA PRO A 43 -10.24 10.46 -11.55
C PRO A 43 -8.74 10.72 -11.68
N TRP A 44 -8.34 11.56 -12.64
CA TRP A 44 -6.93 11.86 -12.89
C TRP A 44 -6.21 12.41 -11.66
N SER A 45 -6.86 13.31 -10.92
CA SER A 45 -6.33 13.88 -9.68
C SER A 45 -6.01 12.80 -8.64
N SER A 46 -6.89 11.82 -8.46
CA SER A 46 -6.67 10.68 -7.57
C SER A 46 -5.51 9.80 -8.03
N ARG A 47 -5.36 9.56 -9.34
CA ARG A 47 -4.24 8.77 -9.88
C ARG A 47 -2.90 9.43 -9.61
N VAL A 48 -2.78 10.73 -9.88
CA VAL A 48 -1.57 11.51 -9.58
C VAL A 48 -1.27 11.48 -8.09
N GLN A 49 -2.31 11.58 -7.26
CA GLN A 49 -2.16 11.55 -5.82
C GLN A 49 -1.68 10.18 -5.30
N ILE A 50 -2.21 9.07 -5.83
CA ILE A 50 -1.79 7.70 -5.49
C ILE A 50 -0.36 7.45 -5.94
N ALA A 51 0.06 7.96 -7.10
CA ALA A 51 1.44 7.87 -7.55
C ALA A 51 2.39 8.61 -6.59
N LEU A 52 2.03 9.82 -6.16
CA LEU A 52 2.80 10.58 -5.17
C LEU A 52 2.85 9.87 -3.80
N ASP A 53 1.72 9.31 -3.36
CA ASP A 53 1.63 8.54 -2.12
C ASP A 53 2.54 7.31 -2.16
N SER A 54 2.52 6.57 -3.27
CA SER A 54 3.39 5.41 -3.48
C SER A 54 4.87 5.81 -3.47
N ALA A 55 5.21 6.92 -4.12
CA ALA A 55 6.58 7.45 -4.13
C ALA A 55 7.05 7.86 -2.73
N ARG A 56 6.18 8.47 -1.91
CA ARG A 56 6.49 8.81 -0.50
C ARG A 56 6.69 7.58 0.37
N GLY A 57 5.88 6.53 0.18
CA GLY A 57 6.09 5.25 0.87
C GLY A 57 7.44 4.63 0.54
N LEU A 58 7.83 4.67 -0.74
CA LEU A 58 9.13 4.18 -1.22
C LEU A 58 10.31 5.03 -0.71
N GLU A 59 10.20 6.35 -0.77
CA GLU A 59 11.21 7.25 -0.22
C GLU A 59 11.44 6.99 1.27
N TYR A 60 10.36 6.81 2.05
CA TYR A 60 10.48 6.54 3.48
C TYR A 60 11.26 5.25 3.76
N ILE A 61 10.96 4.14 3.06
CA ILE A 61 11.68 2.88 3.30
C ILE A 61 13.13 2.92 2.78
N HIS A 62 13.44 3.74 1.79
CA HIS A 62 14.79 3.86 1.24
C HIS A 62 15.69 4.81 2.03
N GLU A 63 15.14 5.90 2.55
CA GLU A 63 15.93 7.00 3.13
C GLU A 63 15.74 7.16 4.64
N HIS A 64 14.59 6.72 5.17
CA HIS A 64 14.15 7.02 6.54
C HIS A 64 14.02 5.78 7.44
N THR A 65 14.58 4.64 7.02
CA THR A 65 14.63 3.41 7.84
C THR A 65 16.06 2.94 8.04
N VAL A 66 16.33 2.40 9.25
CA VAL A 66 17.61 1.79 9.60
C VAL A 66 17.33 0.41 10.22
N PRO A 67 17.72 -0.69 9.56
CA PRO A 67 18.37 -0.74 8.24
C PRO A 67 17.45 -0.25 7.12
N VAL A 68 18.05 0.13 5.99
CA VAL A 68 17.32 0.49 4.77
C VAL A 68 16.56 -0.72 4.24
N TYR A 69 15.27 -0.55 3.92
CA TYR A 69 14.43 -1.61 3.38
C TYR A 69 14.18 -1.42 1.89
N ILE A 70 14.35 -2.50 1.10
CA ILE A 70 14.00 -2.52 -0.32
C ILE A 70 12.70 -3.34 -0.47
N HIS A 71 11.64 -2.75 -1.03
CA HIS A 71 10.34 -3.41 -1.15
C HIS A 71 10.37 -4.67 -2.06
N ARG A 72 11.12 -4.61 -3.17
CA ARG A 72 11.32 -5.67 -4.19
C ARG A 72 10.09 -6.15 -4.97
N ASP A 73 8.87 -5.93 -4.48
CA ASP A 73 7.63 -6.35 -5.15
C ASP A 73 6.64 -5.19 -5.38
N VAL A 74 7.14 -4.08 -5.94
CA VAL A 74 6.29 -2.91 -6.24
C VAL A 74 5.47 -3.21 -7.50
N LYS A 75 4.15 -3.31 -7.33
CA LYS A 75 3.19 -3.54 -8.41
C LYS A 75 1.80 -3.04 -8.01
N SER A 76 0.91 -2.85 -8.99
CA SER A 76 -0.44 -2.32 -8.76
C SER A 76 -1.29 -3.14 -7.79
N ALA A 77 -1.05 -4.46 -7.69
CA ALA A 77 -1.74 -5.33 -6.74
C ALA A 77 -1.33 -5.09 -5.27
N ASN A 78 -0.16 -4.49 -5.02
CA ASN A 78 0.38 -4.21 -3.69
C ASN A 78 0.25 -2.73 -3.28
N ILE A 79 -0.38 -1.90 -4.12
CA ILE A 79 -0.73 -0.52 -3.76
C ILE A 79 -2.20 -0.55 -3.34
N LEU A 80 -2.46 -0.46 -2.05
CA LEU A 80 -3.81 -0.48 -1.50
C LEU A 80 -4.41 0.92 -1.49
N ILE A 81 -5.72 1.01 -1.70
CA ILE A 81 -6.45 2.27 -1.77
C ILE A 81 -7.28 2.40 -0.49
N ASP A 82 -7.05 3.46 0.28
CA ASP A 82 -7.83 3.71 1.49
C ASP A 82 -9.19 4.34 1.20
N LYS A 83 -10.00 4.53 2.24
CA LYS A 83 -11.33 5.16 2.15
C LYS A 83 -11.33 6.60 1.59
N ASN A 84 -10.19 7.28 1.63
CA ASN A 84 -9.99 8.64 1.12
C ASN A 84 -9.36 8.65 -0.28
N LEU A 85 -9.30 7.49 -0.96
CA LEU A 85 -8.65 7.30 -2.26
C LEU A 85 -7.15 7.68 -2.24
N ARG A 86 -6.47 7.38 -1.13
CA ARG A 86 -5.02 7.54 -0.96
C ARG A 86 -4.31 6.21 -1.11
N GLY A 87 -3.05 6.26 -1.59
CA GLY A 87 -2.21 5.09 -1.75
C GLY A 87 -1.51 4.69 -0.45
N LYS A 88 -1.46 3.38 -0.17
CA LYS A 88 -0.73 2.76 0.93
C LYS A 88 0.02 1.52 0.49
#